data_AF-A0A822BKK8-F1
#
_entry.id   AF-A0A822BKK8-F1
#
_cell.length_a   1.000
_cell.length_b   1.000
_cell.length_c   1.000
_cell.angle_alpha   90.00
_cell.angle_beta   90.00
_cell.angle_gamma   90.00
#
_symmetry.space_group_name_H-M   'P 1'
#
loop_
_entity.id
_entity.type
_entity.pdbx_description
1 polymer ?
#
loop_
_entity_poly.entity_id
_entity_poly.type
_entity_poly.pdbx_seq_one_letter_code
_entity_poly.pdbx_strand_id
1 'polypeptide(L)'
;WAVSYLSDGPNEKIQAVINVVDIRRLVELLVHPVLNVQSSALRAVGNIVTGDDHQTQAVLDAGVLPHLLALLNSTKESIKKEACWTLSNITAG
;
A
#
# COMPACT_ATOMS: atom_id res chain seq x y z
N TRP A 1 -8.94 -7.90 -2.06
CA TRP A 1 -10.00 -8.12 -1.06
C TRP A 1 -9.46 -8.78 0.21
N ALA A 2 -9.05 -10.06 0.25
CA ALA A 2 -8.60 -10.67 1.51
C ALA A 2 -7.44 -9.92 2.21
N VAL A 3 -6.36 -9.62 1.48
CA VAL A 3 -5.18 -8.94 2.05
C VAL A 3 -5.51 -7.53 2.55
N SER A 4 -6.32 -6.76 1.81
CA SER A 4 -6.73 -5.41 2.21
C SER A 4 -7.58 -5.38 3.47
N TYR A 5 -8.39 -6.41 3.73
CA TYR A 5 -9.14 -6.52 4.99
C TYR A 5 -8.29 -7.00 6.15
N LEU A 6 -7.28 -7.84 5.88
CA LEU A 6 -6.37 -8.32 6.92
C LEU A 6 -5.41 -7.23 7.39
N SER A 7 -5.05 -6.30 6.51
CA SER A 7 -4.21 -5.15 6.85
C SER A 7 -4.98 -3.98 7.47
N ASP A 8 -6.32 -4.02 7.47
CA ASP A 8 -7.18 -3.01 8.10
C ASP A 8 -7.36 -3.34 9.60
N GLY A 9 -6.49 -2.79 10.45
CA GLY A 9 -6.53 -3.05 11.89
C GLY A 9 -5.29 -2.60 12.66
N PRO A 10 -5.18 -2.97 13.94
CA PRO A 10 -4.07 -2.55 14.79
C PRO A 10 -2.74 -3.15 14.31
N ASN A 11 -1.62 -2.57 14.78
CA ASN A 11 -0.27 -2.91 14.30
C ASN A 11 0.03 -4.42 14.35
N GLU A 12 -0.54 -5.19 15.28
CA GLU A 12 -0.32 -6.64 15.33
C GLU A 12 -0.90 -7.36 14.11
N LYS A 13 -2.05 -6.90 13.59
CA LYS A 13 -2.64 -7.45 12.36
C LYS A 13 -1.83 -7.05 11.13
N ILE A 14 -1.41 -5.79 11.06
CA ILE A 14 -0.53 -5.30 10.00
C ILE A 14 0.76 -6.13 9.98
N GLN A 15 1.37 -6.37 11.16
CA GLN A 15 2.57 -7.18 11.28
C GLN A 15 2.34 -8.62 10.85
N ALA A 16 1.20 -9.22 11.21
CA ALA A 16 0.85 -10.55 10.75
C ALA A 16 0.76 -10.63 9.22
N VAL A 17 0.23 -9.60 8.55
CA VAL A 17 0.20 -9.50 7.08
C VAL A 17 1.61 -9.39 6.52
N ILE A 18 2.45 -8.51 7.07
CA ILE A 18 3.85 -8.36 6.64
C ILE A 18 4.62 -9.68 6.75
N ASN A 19 4.37 -10.47 7.79
CA ASN A 19 5.07 -11.73 8.02
C ASN A 19 4.67 -12.84 7.02
N VAL A 20 3.48 -12.76 6.42
CA VAL A 20 2.96 -13.80 5.50
C VAL A 20 2.92 -13.35 4.04
N VAL A 21 2.91 -12.04 3.78
CA VAL A 21 2.85 -11.45 2.45
C VAL A 21 4.22 -10.89 2.09
N ASP A 22 4.74 -11.27 0.92
CA ASP A 22 5.91 -10.58 0.35
C ASP A 22 5.51 -9.15 -0.05
N ILE A 23 5.95 -8.15 0.73
CA ILE A 23 5.64 -6.74 0.50
C ILE A 23 6.11 -6.30 -0.89
N ARG A 24 7.25 -6.82 -1.39
CA ARG A 24 7.73 -6.47 -2.74
C ARG A 24 6.74 -6.92 -3.80
N ARG A 25 6.20 -8.14 -3.64
CA ARG A 25 5.15 -8.63 -4.54
C ARG A 25 3.89 -7.77 -4.46
N LEU A 26 3.53 -7.28 -3.27
CA LEU A 26 2.40 -6.37 -3.11
C LEU A 26 2.63 -5.03 -3.82
N VAL A 27 3.83 -4.47 -3.73
CA VAL A 27 4.23 -3.23 -4.42
C VAL A 27 4.22 -3.42 -5.94
N GLU A 28 4.72 -4.55 -6.46
CA GLU A 28 4.65 -4.86 -7.90
C GLU A 28 3.21 -4.89 -8.44
N LEU A 29 2.25 -5.31 -7.62
CA LEU A 29 0.83 -5.34 -8.02
C LEU A 29 0.19 -3.95 -8.16
N LEU A 30 0.86 -2.89 -7.72
CA LEU A 30 0.41 -1.50 -7.91
C LEU A 30 0.36 -1.09 -9.39
N VAL A 31 1.10 -1.77 -10.26
CA VAL A 31 1.10 -1.52 -11.72
C VAL A 31 0.42 -2.63 -12.52
N HIS A 32 -0.36 -3.47 -11.84
CA HIS A 32 -1.06 -4.58 -12.49
C HIS A 32 -2.12 -4.08 -13.50
N PRO A 33 -2.25 -4.68 -14.70
CA PRO A 33 -3.18 -4.21 -15.74
C PRO A 33 -4.65 -4.34 -15.33
N VAL A 34 -4.97 -5.27 -14.44
CA VAL A 34 -6.32 -5.43 -13.88
C VAL A 34 -6.52 -4.45 -12.73
N LEU A 35 -7.42 -3.48 -12.94
CA LEU A 35 -7.73 -2.40 -12.00
C LEU A 35 -8.16 -2.88 -10.61
N ASN A 36 -8.94 -3.95 -10.52
CA ASN A 36 -9.36 -4.49 -9.22
C ASN A 36 -8.18 -5.01 -8.39
N VAL A 37 -7.15 -5.54 -9.06
CA VAL A 37 -5.91 -6.00 -8.43
C VAL A 37 -5.10 -4.81 -7.98
N GLN A 38 -4.91 -3.82 -8.85
CA GLN A 38 -4.24 -2.55 -8.54
C GLN A 38 -4.89 -1.83 -7.35
N SER A 39 -6.21 -1.63 -7.36
CA SER A 39 -6.93 -0.99 -6.26
C SER A 39 -6.82 -1.78 -4.95
N SER A 40 -6.89 -3.12 -5.02
CA SER A 40 -6.73 -3.97 -3.84
C SER A 40 -5.32 -3.89 -3.26
N ALA A 41 -4.30 -3.87 -4.12
CA ALA A 41 -2.91 -3.73 -3.71
C ALA A 41 -2.65 -2.36 -3.10
N LEU A 42 -3.14 -1.29 -3.73
CA LEU A 42 -3.00 0.08 -3.24
C LEU A 42 -3.67 0.25 -1.87
N ARG A 43 -4.87 -0.30 -1.67
CA ARG A 43 -5.53 -0.28 -0.37
C ARG A 43 -4.73 -1.05 0.69
N ALA A 44 -4.20 -2.22 0.35
CA ALA A 44 -3.40 -3.00 1.30
C ALA A 44 -2.11 -2.27 1.69
N VAL A 45 -1.40 -1.67 0.72
CA VAL A 45 -0.23 -0.83 0.97
C VAL A 45 -0.59 0.36 1.84
N GLY A 46 -1.67 1.08 1.51
CA GLY A 46 -2.17 2.21 2.28
C GLY A 46 -2.47 1.88 3.73
N ASN A 47 -3.06 0.70 3.99
CA ASN A 47 -3.32 0.21 5.34
C ASN A 47 -2.05 -0.23 6.09
N ILE A 48 -1.02 -0.74 5.40
CA ILE A 48 0.24 -1.10 6.06
C ILE A 48 0.97 0.16 6.56
N VAL A 49 0.97 1.23 5.76
CA VAL A 49 1.64 2.49 6.12
C VAL A 49 0.86 3.35 7.12
N THR A 50 -0.32 2.92 7.58
CA THR A 50 -0.97 3.50 8.78
C THR A 50 -0.48 2.86 10.08
N GLY A 51 0.40 1.86 9.97
CA GLY A 51 1.06 1.21 11.10
C GLY A 51 2.14 2.06 11.75
N ASP A 52 3.09 1.41 12.45
CA ASP A 52 4.26 2.09 13.00
C ASP A 52 5.39 2.34 11.98
N ASP A 53 6.42 3.07 12.41
CA ASP A 53 7.61 3.40 11.60
C ASP A 53 8.27 2.16 10.98
N HIS A 54 8.30 1.02 11.68
CA HIS A 54 8.90 -0.20 11.14
C HIS A 54 8.08 -0.76 9.99
N GLN A 55 6.76 -0.70 10.09
CA GLN A 55 5.82 -1.16 9.06
C GLN A 55 5.87 -0.24 7.83
N THR A 56 5.92 1.07 8.06
CA THR A 56 6.13 2.06 7.00
C THR A 56 7.48 1.87 6.32
N GLN A 57 8.55 1.65 7.07
CA GLN A 57 9.89 1.41 6.53
C GLN A 57 9.92 0.15 5.66
N ALA A 58 9.24 -0.92 6.05
CA ALA A 58 9.18 -2.15 5.26
C ALA A 58 8.56 -1.93 3.86
N VAL A 59 7.58 -1.02 3.74
CA VAL A 59 6.98 -0.63 2.46
C VAL A 59 7.93 0.26 1.65
N LEU A 60 8.67 1.16 2.31
CA LEU A 60 9.69 1.99 1.66
C LEU A 60 10.83 1.14 1.09
N ASP A 61 11.33 0.17 1.87
CA ASP A 61 12.37 -0.78 1.47
C ASP A 61 11.95 -1.66 0.29
N ALA A 62 10.64 -1.89 0.14
CA ALA A 62 10.07 -2.58 -1.01
C ALA A 62 9.96 -1.72 -2.29
N GLY A 63 10.37 -0.45 -2.26
CA GLY A 63 10.43 0.42 -3.44
C GLY A 63 9.08 0.99 -3.87
N VAL A 64 8.22 1.36 -2.92
CA VAL A 64 6.86 1.83 -3.21
C VAL A 64 6.80 3.20 -3.92
N LEU A 65 7.77 4.09 -3.69
CA LEU A 65 7.67 5.51 -4.07
C LEU A 65 7.54 5.76 -5.58
N PRO A 66 8.32 5.12 -6.48
CA PRO A 66 8.13 5.29 -7.92
C PRO A 66 6.74 4.83 -8.39
N HIS A 67 6.18 3.81 -7.75
CA HIS A 67 4.84 3.28 -8.07
C HIS A 67 3.76 4.27 -7.64
N LEU A 68 3.87 4.87 -6.44
CA LEU A 68 2.94 5.93 -6.01
C LEU A 68 2.99 7.14 -6.93
N LEU A 69 4.17 7.56 -7.37
CA LEU A 69 4.30 8.65 -8.35
C LEU A 69 3.55 8.36 -9.66
N ALA A 70 3.65 7.13 -10.17
CA ALA A 70 2.88 6.71 -11.35
C ALA A 70 1.36 6.77 -11.09
N LEU A 71 0.91 6.30 -9.92
CA LEU A 71 -0.51 6.30 -9.53
C LEU A 71 -1.08 7.71 -9.30
N LEU A 72 -0.29 8.66 -8.81
CA LEU A 72 -0.67 10.07 -8.70
C LEU A 72 -0.94 10.72 -10.05
N ASN A 73 -0.34 10.20 -11.13
CA ASN A 73 -0.60 10.63 -12.50
C ASN A 73 -1.73 9.85 -13.18
N SER A 74 -2.46 8.99 -12.45
CA SER A 74 -3.57 8.21 -13.00
C SER A 74 -4.71 9.09 -13.51
N THR A 75 -5.34 8.69 -14.60
CA THR A 75 -6.58 9.33 -15.09
C THR A 75 -7.77 9.08 -14.17
N LYS A 76 -7.67 8.09 -13.26
CA LYS A 76 -8.72 7.73 -12.31
C LYS A 76 -8.57 8.50 -11.02
N GLU A 77 -9.58 9.30 -10.70
CA GLU A 77 -9.59 10.12 -9.50
C GLU A 77 -9.52 9.30 -8.20
N SER A 78 -10.20 8.14 -8.14
CA SER A 78 -10.16 7.26 -6.98
C SER A 78 -8.75 6.74 -6.68
N ILE A 79 -8.01 6.34 -7.72
CA ILE A 79 -6.62 5.88 -7.59
C ILE A 79 -5.72 7.03 -7.13
N LYS A 80 -5.89 8.23 -7.70
CA LYS A 80 -5.13 9.41 -7.28
C LYS A 80 -5.37 9.76 -5.80
N LYS A 81 -6.63 9.77 -5.36
CA LYS A 81 -6.98 10.04 -3.96
C LYS A 81 -6.35 9.04 -3.01
N GLU A 82 -6.42 7.76 -3.35
CA GLU A 82 -5.85 6.69 -2.53
C GLU A 82 -4.32 6.74 -2.48
N ALA A 83 -3.67 7.05 -3.60
CA ALA A 83 -2.23 7.24 -3.67
C ALA A 83 -1.77 8.47 -2.86
N CYS A 84 -2.51 9.59 -2.93
CA CYS A 84 -2.27 10.76 -2.09
C CYS A 84 -2.41 10.42 -0.61
N TRP A 85 -3.47 9.69 -0.22
CA TRP A 85 -3.69 9.28 1.15
C TRP A 85 -2.56 8.39 1.68
N THR A 86 -2.16 7.38 0.89
CA THR A 86 -1.03 6.50 1.19
C THR A 86 0.25 7.32 1.41
N LEU A 87 0.53 8.27 0.52
CA LEU A 87 1.71 9.14 0.64
C LEU A 87 1.64 10.03 1.89
N SER A 88 0.46 10.55 2.23
CA SER A 88 0.30 11.37 3.45
C SER A 88 0.62 10.60 4.72
N ASN A 89 0.23 9.32 4.79
CA ASN A 89 0.54 8.46 5.94
C ASN A 89 2.05 8.18 6.03
N ILE A 90 2.71 7.90 4.90
CA ILE A 90 4.17 7.72 4.85
C ILE A 90 4.90 8.97 5.38
N THR A 91 4.41 10.16 5.04
CA THR A 91 5.03 11.43 5.49
C THR A 91 4.64 11.85 6.90
N ALA A 92 3.62 11.23 7.49
CA ALA A 92 3.14 11.60 8.82
C ALA A 92 4.10 11.17 9.94
N GLY A 93 4.84 10.07 9.73
CA GLY A 93 5.71 9.48 10.76
C GLY A 93 4.89 8.87 11.86
#